data_AF-A0A0M0BTK4-F1
#
_entry.id   AF-A0A0M0BTK4-F1
#
_cell.length_a   1.000
_cell.length_b   1.000
_cell.length_c   1.000
_cell.angle_alpha   90.00
_cell.angle_beta   90.00
_cell.angle_gamma   90.00
#
_symmetry.space_group_name_H-M   'P 1'
#
loop_
_entity.id
_entity.type
_entity.pdbx_description
1 polymer ?
#
loop_
_entity_poly.entity_id
_entity_poly.type
_entity_poly.pdbx_seq_one_letter_code
_entity_poly.pdbx_strand_id
1 'polypeptide(L)'
;MIESENSEFIFYPLKLLRQDGDGLILIPSLNHRAEEIIKNIPLIWRKKQILEEISAMKRLPVEELVEIEKGFRTEFNDLKSEAQIVSKEIEAQIKIYAHLLKELNSASIYLEVEQELNAVERIPFNTVKESLQNKIEHIELKKRNLEDLLRRITNATLGEIECSKSGTPSKENDLQGQGEKELIVHIEDLSRKKF
;
A
#
# COMPACT_ATOMS: atom_id res chain seq x y z
N MET A 1 19.07 -9.83 -1.62
CA MET A 1 19.12 -10.85 -0.56
C MET A 1 19.74 -10.19 0.65
N ILE A 2 19.12 -10.30 1.83
CA ILE A 2 19.64 -9.71 3.07
C ILE A 2 19.95 -10.85 4.02
N GLU A 3 21.14 -10.84 4.62
CA GLU A 3 21.54 -11.79 5.67
C GLU A 3 21.23 -11.17 7.03
N SER A 4 20.45 -11.86 7.85
CA SER A 4 20.19 -11.50 9.24
C SER A 4 21.39 -11.85 10.12
N GLU A 5 21.52 -11.21 11.29
CA GLU A 5 22.54 -11.54 12.30
C GLU A 5 22.54 -13.04 12.70
N ASN A 6 21.43 -13.73 12.46
CA ASN A 6 21.27 -15.16 12.71
C ASN A 6 21.74 -16.06 11.54
N SER A 7 22.43 -15.50 10.54
CA SER A 7 22.79 -16.19 9.29
C SER A 7 21.58 -16.72 8.49
N GLU A 8 20.41 -16.13 8.70
CA GLU A 8 19.21 -16.39 7.91
C GLU A 8 19.13 -15.43 6.71
N PHE A 9 18.94 -15.98 5.52
CA PHE A 9 18.75 -15.18 4.31
C PHE A 9 17.27 -14.86 4.09
N ILE A 10 16.94 -13.57 4.09
CA ILE A 10 15.61 -13.07 3.78
C ILE A 10 15.61 -12.47 2.37
N PHE A 11 14.66 -12.93 1.55
CA PHE A 11 14.48 -12.48 0.18
C PHE A 11 13.42 -11.38 0.13
N TYR A 12 13.86 -10.16 -0.10
CA TYR A 12 12.98 -9.04 -0.42
C TYR A 12 12.96 -8.80 -1.92
N PRO A 13 11.77 -8.66 -2.55
CA PRO A 13 11.66 -8.17 -3.91
C PRO A 13 12.36 -6.81 -4.05
N LEU A 14 13.14 -6.61 -5.11
CA LEU A 14 13.90 -5.36 -5.35
C LEU A 14 13.00 -4.12 -5.34
N LYS A 15 11.75 -4.26 -5.79
CA LYS A 15 10.70 -3.22 -5.75
C LYS A 15 10.36 -2.70 -4.34
N LEU A 16 10.76 -3.40 -3.29
CA LEU A 16 10.60 -2.97 -1.91
C LEU A 16 11.86 -2.28 -1.37
N LEU A 17 12.87 -2.00 -2.20
CA LEU A 17 14.07 -1.28 -1.80
C LEU A 17 14.13 0.07 -2.52
N ARG A 18 14.44 1.13 -1.76
CA ARG A 18 14.73 2.46 -2.29
C ARG A 18 16.15 2.86 -1.89
N GLN A 19 16.90 3.44 -2.80
CA GLN A 19 18.20 4.04 -2.49
C GLN A 19 17.99 5.37 -1.76
N ASP A 20 18.68 5.56 -0.65
CA ASP A 20 18.75 6.80 0.11
C ASP A 20 20.22 7.13 0.41
N GLY A 21 20.78 8.07 -0.36
CA GLY A 21 22.21 8.36 -0.36
C GLY A 21 23.05 7.11 -0.67
N ASP A 22 23.96 6.77 0.25
CA ASP A 22 24.83 5.60 0.18
C ASP A 22 24.16 4.32 0.76
N GLY A 23 22.91 4.42 1.24
CA GLY A 23 22.16 3.33 1.86
C GLY A 23 20.99 2.81 1.02
N LEU A 24 20.49 1.62 1.38
CA LEU A 24 19.21 1.09 0.90
C LEU A 24 18.21 1.05 2.05
N ILE A 25 16.99 1.54 1.80
CA ILE A 25 15.87 1.50 2.73
C ILE A 25 14.81 0.53 2.23
N LEU A 26 14.31 -0.31 3.13
CA LEU A 26 13.14 -1.16 2.86
C LEU A 26 11.87 -0.29 2.85
N ILE A 27 11.23 -0.19 1.70
CA ILE A 27 9.92 0.42 1.53
C ILE A 27 8.91 -0.45 2.29
N PRO A 28 8.15 0.13 3.23
CA PRO A 28 7.12 -0.60 3.94
C PRO A 28 6.11 -1.20 2.97
N SER A 29 5.60 -2.39 3.31
CA SER A 29 4.62 -3.07 2.45
C SER A 29 3.39 -2.19 2.19
N LEU A 30 2.74 -2.39 1.04
CA LEU A 30 1.53 -1.66 0.67
C LEU A 30 0.46 -1.68 1.77
N ASN A 31 0.30 -2.83 2.43
CA ASN A 31 -0.62 -2.99 3.56
C ASN A 31 -0.22 -2.12 4.75
N HIS A 32 1.07 -2.07 5.09
CA HIS A 32 1.55 -1.27 6.21
C HIS A 32 1.32 0.22 5.95
N ARG A 33 1.69 0.72 4.77
CA ARG A 33 1.44 2.11 4.36
C ARG A 33 -0.04 2.46 4.44
N ALA A 34 -0.91 1.58 3.94
CA ALA A 34 -2.35 1.77 4.01
C ALA A 34 -2.88 1.83 5.46
N GLU A 35 -2.41 0.95 6.34
CA GLU A 35 -2.81 0.96 7.76
C GLU A 35 -2.33 2.23 8.47
N GLU A 36 -1.14 2.72 8.17
CA GLU A 36 -0.66 4.01 8.69
C GLU A 36 -1.54 5.17 8.24
N ILE A 37 -1.94 5.20 6.96
CA ILE A 37 -2.88 6.21 6.43
C ILE A 37 -4.21 6.15 7.17
N ILE A 38 -4.81 4.95 7.26
CA ILE A 38 -6.13 4.73 7.89
C ILE A 38 -6.11 5.18 9.35
N LYS A 39 -4.99 4.97 10.05
CA LYS A 39 -4.81 5.39 11.44
C LYS A 39 -4.55 6.89 11.56
N ASN A 40 -3.65 7.44 10.76
CA ASN A 40 -3.07 8.75 11.03
C ASN A 40 -3.94 9.90 10.49
N ILE A 41 -4.58 9.76 9.31
CA ILE A 41 -5.43 10.83 8.74
C ILE A 41 -6.51 11.31 9.73
N PRO A 42 -7.32 10.43 10.35
CA PRO A 42 -8.33 10.87 11.30
C PRO A 42 -7.72 11.54 12.54
N LEU A 43 -6.55 11.07 13.00
CA LEU A 43 -5.86 11.62 14.17
C LEU A 43 -5.36 13.04 13.90
N ILE A 44 -4.68 13.26 12.77
CA ILE A 44 -4.16 14.58 12.42
C ILE A 44 -5.31 15.57 12.15
N TRP A 45 -6.42 15.10 11.57
CA TRP A 45 -7.62 15.90 11.42
C TRP A 45 -8.20 16.32 12.79
N ARG A 46 -8.34 15.38 13.73
CA ARG A 46 -8.84 15.70 15.07
C ARG A 46 -7.91 16.65 15.83
N LYS A 47 -6.59 16.52 15.67
CA LYS A 47 -5.61 17.46 16.22
C LYS A 47 -5.82 18.87 15.69
N LYS A 48 -6.09 19.03 14.39
CA LYS A 48 -6.39 20.34 13.77
C LYS A 48 -7.66 20.97 14.35
N GLN A 49 -8.74 20.20 14.49
CA GLN A 49 -9.97 20.71 15.12
C GLN A 49 -9.75 21.18 16.55
N ILE A 50 -9.02 20.41 17.37
CA ILE A 50 -8.73 20.79 18.75
C ILE A 50 -7.87 22.07 18.78
N LEU A 51 -6.94 22.22 17.84
CA LEU A 51 -6.12 23.44 17.74
C LEU A 51 -6.97 24.67 17.41
N GLU A 52 -7.96 24.53 16.51
CA GLU A 52 -8.94 25.58 16.20
C GLU A 52 -9.79 25.94 17.43
N GLU A 53 -10.25 24.95 18.19
CA GLU A 53 -10.99 25.15 19.45
C GLU A 53 -10.13 25.90 20.49
N ILE A 54 -8.86 25.52 20.65
CA ILE A 54 -7.92 26.16 21.59
C ILE A 54 -7.64 27.62 21.19
N SER A 55 -7.44 27.87 19.89
CA SER A 55 -7.28 29.21 19.33
C SER A 55 -8.50 30.08 19.63
N ALA A 56 -9.71 29.56 19.39
CA ALA A 56 -10.96 30.28 19.64
C ALA A 56 -11.16 30.63 21.12
N MET A 57 -10.70 29.77 22.04
CA MET A 57 -10.75 30.02 23.48
C MET A 57 -9.66 30.99 23.98
N LYS A 58 -8.76 31.47 23.10
CA LYS A 58 -7.62 32.35 23.44
C LYS A 58 -6.77 31.83 24.62
N ARG A 59 -6.67 30.51 24.75
CA ARG A 59 -5.95 29.87 25.86
C ARG A 59 -4.43 29.92 25.69
N LEU A 60 -3.94 30.15 24.48
CA LEU A 60 -2.53 30.22 24.13
C LEU A 60 -2.24 31.45 23.26
N PRO A 61 -1.00 31.98 23.28
CA PRO A 61 -0.56 33.02 22.36
C PRO A 61 -0.69 32.57 20.90
N VAL A 62 -1.12 33.49 20.03
CA VAL A 62 -1.34 33.19 18.61
C VAL A 62 -0.03 32.79 17.93
N GLU A 63 1.09 33.41 18.32
CA GLU A 63 2.42 33.11 17.79
C GLU A 63 2.82 31.63 18.02
N GLU A 64 2.46 31.05 19.18
CA GLU A 64 2.78 29.64 19.51
C GLU A 64 1.91 28.64 18.73
N LEU A 65 0.74 29.06 18.26
CA LEU A 65 -0.20 28.20 17.53
C LEU A 65 0.10 28.13 16.03
N VAL A 66 0.68 29.18 15.44
CA VAL A 66 0.91 29.28 14.00
C VAL A 66 1.88 28.21 13.48
N GLU A 67 2.97 27.95 14.20
CA GLU A 67 3.94 26.92 13.79
C GLU A 67 3.34 25.51 13.87
N ILE A 68 2.55 25.24 14.92
CA ILE A 68 1.87 23.95 15.13
C ILE A 68 0.82 23.73 14.04
N GLU A 69 0.01 24.74 13.71
CA GLU A 69 -1.00 24.66 12.66
C GLU A 69 -0.36 24.39 11.30
N LYS A 70 0.76 25.07 11.00
CA LYS A 70 1.53 24.83 9.79
C LYS A 70 2.06 23.39 9.75
N GLY A 71 2.62 22.90 10.86
CA GLY A 71 3.11 21.52 10.99
C GLY A 71 2.01 20.50 10.70
N PHE A 72 0.86 20.64 11.36
CA PHE A 72 -0.28 19.74 11.12
C PHE A 72 -0.81 19.84 9.70
N ARG A 73 -0.86 21.04 9.11
CA ARG A 73 -1.30 21.20 7.72
C ARG A 73 -0.36 20.49 6.74
N THR A 74 0.95 20.58 6.94
CA THR A 74 1.93 19.88 6.11
C THR A 74 1.80 18.37 6.26
N GLU A 75 1.86 17.84 7.49
CA GLU A 75 1.72 16.41 7.77
C GLU A 75 0.41 15.86 7.18
N PHE A 76 -0.66 16.63 7.29
CA PHE A 76 -1.96 16.30 6.74
C PHE A 76 -1.96 16.19 5.20
N ASN A 77 -1.30 17.13 4.52
CA ASN A 77 -1.18 17.12 3.05
C ASN A 77 -0.28 15.98 2.56
N ASP A 78 0.76 15.64 3.32
CA ASP A 78 1.66 14.53 3.01
C ASP A 78 0.90 13.20 3.10
N LEU A 79 0.13 12.98 4.18
CA LEU A 79 -0.72 11.81 4.34
C LEU A 79 -1.77 11.68 3.22
N LYS A 80 -2.33 12.80 2.74
CA LYS A 80 -3.26 12.81 1.60
C LYS A 80 -2.59 12.39 0.30
N SER A 81 -1.41 12.93 0.04
CA SER A 81 -0.65 12.60 -1.16
C SER A 81 -0.28 11.12 -1.16
N GLU A 82 0.17 10.62 0.00
CA GLU A 82 0.48 9.21 0.20
C GLU A 82 -0.76 8.32 0.05
N ALA A 83 -1.91 8.73 0.58
CA ALA A 83 -3.19 8.03 0.40
C ALA A 83 -3.58 7.87 -1.07
N GLN A 84 -3.38 8.90 -1.89
CA GLN A 84 -3.63 8.83 -3.34
C GLN A 84 -2.68 7.86 -4.04
N ILE A 85 -1.39 7.90 -3.70
CA ILE A 85 -0.38 7.01 -4.27
C ILE A 85 -0.71 5.55 -3.93
N VAL A 86 -0.93 5.26 -2.64
CA VAL A 86 -1.28 3.92 -2.14
C VAL A 86 -2.59 3.43 -2.77
N SER A 87 -3.60 4.29 -2.90
CA SER A 87 -4.87 3.92 -3.54
C SER A 87 -4.68 3.51 -5.01
N LYS A 88 -3.88 4.25 -5.78
CA LYS A 88 -3.54 3.90 -7.18
C LYS A 88 -2.78 2.58 -7.27
N GLU A 89 -1.84 2.34 -6.36
CA GLU A 89 -1.10 1.07 -6.30
C GLU A 89 -2.04 -0.12 -5.98
N ILE A 90 -2.97 0.05 -5.04
CA ILE A 90 -3.99 -0.95 -4.70
C ILE A 90 -4.90 -1.22 -5.90
N GLU A 91 -5.42 -0.18 -6.55
CA GLU A 91 -6.26 -0.30 -7.75
C GLU A 91 -5.54 -1.05 -8.89
N ALA A 92 -4.25 -0.79 -9.09
CA ALA A 92 -3.45 -1.51 -10.06
C ALA A 92 -3.36 -3.01 -9.73
N GLN A 93 -3.12 -3.37 -8.46
CA GLN A 93 -3.12 -4.78 -8.04
C GLN A 93 -4.48 -5.45 -8.16
N ILE A 94 -5.58 -4.74 -7.85
CA ILE A 94 -6.94 -5.26 -8.04
C ILE A 94 -7.18 -5.59 -9.53
N LYS A 95 -6.74 -4.73 -10.45
CA LYS A 95 -6.83 -4.98 -11.90
C LYS A 95 -6.03 -6.21 -12.32
N ILE A 96 -4.82 -6.38 -11.79
CA ILE A 96 -3.99 -7.57 -12.04
C ILE A 96 -4.70 -8.84 -11.57
N TYR A 97 -5.25 -8.86 -10.34
CA TYR A 97 -5.99 -10.02 -9.84
C TYR A 97 -7.27 -10.29 -10.63
N ALA A 98 -7.98 -9.24 -11.06
CA ALA A 98 -9.16 -9.39 -11.91
C ALA A 98 -8.81 -10.01 -13.28
N HIS A 99 -7.66 -9.65 -13.86
CA HIS A 99 -7.17 -10.28 -15.09
C HIS A 99 -6.82 -11.76 -14.86
N LEU A 100 -6.04 -12.04 -13.82
CA LEU A 100 -5.61 -13.40 -13.50
C LEU A 100 -6.81 -14.32 -13.23
N LEU A 101 -7.85 -13.84 -12.55
CA LEU A 101 -9.09 -14.59 -12.36
C LEU A 101 -9.78 -14.93 -13.69
N LYS A 102 -9.77 -14.03 -14.67
CA LYS A 102 -10.33 -14.33 -16.01
C LYS A 102 -9.54 -15.44 -16.68
N GLU A 103 -8.21 -15.37 -16.66
CA GLU A 103 -7.34 -16.40 -17.25
C GLU A 103 -7.54 -17.77 -16.59
N LEU A 104 -7.58 -17.82 -15.26
CA LEU A 104 -7.79 -19.06 -14.52
C LEU A 104 -9.18 -19.65 -14.76
N ASN A 105 -10.22 -18.81 -14.85
CA ASN A 105 -11.56 -19.26 -15.19
C ASN A 105 -11.62 -19.80 -16.63
N SER A 106 -10.95 -19.15 -17.59
CA SER A 106 -10.83 -19.69 -18.95
C SER A 106 -10.10 -21.03 -18.96
N ALA A 107 -8.99 -21.17 -18.24
CA ALA A 107 -8.28 -22.44 -18.10
C ALA A 107 -9.16 -23.53 -17.48
N SER A 108 -10.01 -23.16 -16.51
CA SER A 108 -10.96 -24.08 -15.88
C SER A 108 -11.97 -24.60 -16.89
N ILE A 109 -12.55 -23.70 -17.70
CA ILE A 109 -13.49 -24.07 -18.77
C ILE A 109 -12.81 -25.01 -19.79
N TYR A 110 -11.60 -24.69 -20.23
CA TYR A 110 -10.86 -25.55 -21.16
C TYR A 110 -10.62 -26.95 -20.57
N LEU A 111 -10.22 -27.01 -19.30
CA LEU A 111 -9.97 -28.27 -18.61
C LEU A 111 -11.25 -29.14 -18.56
N GLU A 112 -12.41 -28.55 -18.25
CA GLU A 112 -13.70 -29.26 -18.28
C GLU A 112 -14.05 -29.77 -19.69
N VAL A 113 -13.81 -28.97 -20.74
CA VAL A 113 -14.02 -29.41 -22.14
C VAL A 113 -13.16 -30.61 -22.50
N GLU A 114 -11.86 -30.58 -22.16
CA GLU A 114 -10.94 -31.68 -22.42
C GLU A 114 -11.32 -32.96 -21.67
N GLN A 115 -11.90 -32.83 -20.47
CA GLN A 115 -12.44 -33.96 -19.72
C GLN A 115 -13.63 -34.61 -20.46
N GLU A 116 -14.57 -33.81 -20.94
CA GLU A 116 -15.75 -34.29 -21.68
C GLU A 116 -15.36 -34.98 -23.00
N LEU A 117 -14.27 -34.54 -23.63
CA LEU A 117 -13.70 -35.21 -24.81
C LEU A 117 -13.00 -36.54 -24.48
N ASN A 118 -12.92 -36.93 -23.20
CA ASN A 118 -12.10 -38.04 -22.70
C ASN A 118 -10.62 -37.95 -23.11
N ALA A 119 -10.11 -36.73 -23.34
CA ALA A 119 -8.74 -36.49 -23.80
C ALA A 119 -7.72 -36.52 -22.65
N VAL A 120 -8.18 -36.56 -21.39
CA VAL A 120 -7.34 -36.51 -20.18
C VAL A 120 -7.69 -37.68 -19.25
N GLU A 121 -6.67 -38.36 -18.73
CA GLU A 121 -6.86 -39.38 -17.68
C GLU A 121 -7.51 -38.74 -16.43
N ARG A 122 -8.45 -39.45 -15.79
CA ARG A 122 -9.25 -38.89 -14.67
C ARG A 122 -8.42 -38.53 -13.42
N ILE A 123 -7.31 -39.21 -13.16
CA ILE A 123 -6.45 -38.96 -11.99
C ILE A 123 -5.71 -37.61 -12.12
N PRO A 124 -4.95 -37.32 -13.20
CA PRO A 124 -4.33 -36.01 -13.37
C PRO A 124 -5.36 -34.87 -13.50
N PHE A 125 -6.55 -35.14 -14.06
CA PHE A 125 -7.61 -34.14 -14.16
C PHE A 125 -8.04 -33.60 -12.79
N ASN A 126 -8.38 -34.47 -11.83
CA ASN A 126 -8.88 -34.04 -10.52
C ASN A 126 -7.85 -33.22 -9.75
N THR A 127 -6.57 -33.60 -9.82
CA THR A 127 -5.48 -32.85 -9.18
C THR A 127 -5.30 -31.46 -9.79
N VAL A 128 -5.34 -31.35 -11.11
CA VAL A 128 -5.24 -30.04 -11.79
C VAL A 128 -6.45 -29.17 -11.47
N LYS A 129 -7.66 -29.75 -11.49
CA LYS A 129 -8.90 -29.05 -11.14
C LYS A 129 -8.87 -28.51 -9.71
N GLU A 130 -8.46 -29.33 -8.73
CA GLU A 130 -8.32 -28.90 -7.35
C GLU A 130 -7.27 -27.79 -7.19
N SER A 131 -6.10 -27.93 -7.83
CA SER A 131 -5.06 -26.90 -7.81
C SER A 131 -5.55 -25.57 -8.38
N LEU A 132 -6.30 -25.63 -9.49
CA LEU A 132 -6.88 -24.46 -10.15
C LEU A 132 -7.93 -23.77 -9.26
N GLN A 133 -8.84 -24.56 -8.67
CA GLN A 133 -9.85 -24.10 -7.73
C GLN A 133 -9.22 -23.36 -6.54
N ASN A 134 -8.23 -23.99 -5.89
CA ASN A 134 -7.51 -23.41 -4.75
C ASN A 134 -6.84 -22.07 -5.13
N LYS A 135 -6.31 -21.98 -6.35
CA LYS A 135 -5.66 -20.75 -6.82
C LYS A 135 -6.66 -19.64 -7.11
N ILE A 136 -7.83 -19.97 -7.68
CA ILE A 136 -8.94 -19.03 -7.89
C ILE A 136 -9.38 -18.46 -6.53
N GLU A 137 -9.69 -19.32 -5.56
CA GLU A 137 -10.14 -18.92 -4.22
C GLU A 137 -9.11 -18.01 -3.51
N HIS A 138 -7.83 -18.35 -3.61
CA HIS A 138 -6.75 -17.55 -3.04
C HIS A 138 -6.64 -16.16 -3.66
N ILE A 139 -6.77 -16.06 -4.98
CA ILE A 139 -6.70 -14.77 -5.68
C ILE A 139 -7.94 -13.92 -5.38
N GLU A 140 -9.13 -14.54 -5.33
CA GLU A 140 -10.34 -13.85 -4.90
C GLU A 140 -10.20 -13.27 -3.50
N LEU A 141 -9.65 -14.04 -2.54
CA LEU A 141 -9.40 -13.56 -1.19
C LEU A 141 -8.45 -12.35 -1.19
N LYS A 142 -7.33 -12.44 -1.92
CA LYS A 142 -6.38 -11.33 -2.04
C LYS A 142 -7.02 -10.08 -2.65
N LYS A 143 -7.81 -10.24 -3.71
CA LYS A 143 -8.55 -9.14 -4.34
C LYS A 143 -9.54 -8.50 -3.38
N ARG A 144 -10.36 -9.30 -2.68
CA ARG A 144 -11.31 -8.82 -1.67
C ARG A 144 -10.62 -8.04 -0.53
N ASN A 145 -9.48 -8.54 -0.06
CA ASN A 145 -8.71 -7.86 0.99
C ASN A 145 -8.19 -6.48 0.53
N LEU A 146 -7.71 -6.38 -0.72
CA LEU A 146 -7.29 -5.11 -1.29
C LEU A 146 -8.46 -4.15 -1.53
N GLU A 147 -9.62 -4.65 -1.95
CA GLU A 147 -10.85 -3.85 -2.10
C GLU A 147 -11.33 -3.30 -0.75
N ASP A 148 -11.28 -4.11 0.31
CA ASP A 148 -11.57 -3.66 1.68
C ASP A 148 -10.59 -2.58 2.14
N LEU A 149 -9.28 -2.79 1.91
CA LEU A 149 -8.25 -1.84 2.27
C LEU A 149 -8.42 -0.50 1.55
N LEU A 150 -8.71 -0.52 0.24
CA LEU A 150 -9.03 0.66 -0.55
C LEU A 150 -10.26 1.41 -0.01
N ARG A 151 -11.32 0.67 0.33
CA ARG A 151 -12.53 1.23 0.94
C ARG A 151 -12.21 1.90 2.28
N ARG A 152 -11.37 1.28 3.11
CA ARG A 152 -10.97 1.85 4.41
C ARG A 152 -10.15 3.13 4.25
N ILE A 153 -9.20 3.18 3.31
CA ILE A 153 -8.47 4.41 2.96
C ILE A 153 -9.42 5.50 2.46
N THR A 154 -10.36 5.12 1.59
CA THR A 154 -11.39 6.03 1.08
C THR A 154 -12.22 6.60 2.22
N ASN A 155 -12.70 5.76 3.15
CA ASN A 155 -13.48 6.24 4.30
C ASN A 155 -12.67 7.17 5.23
N ALA A 156 -11.39 6.84 5.48
CA ALA A 156 -10.50 7.67 6.28
C ALA A 156 -10.27 9.06 5.67
N THR A 157 -10.27 9.15 4.33
CA THR A 157 -10.13 10.41 3.59
C THR A 157 -11.46 11.13 3.37
N LEU A 158 -12.58 10.41 3.28
CA LEU A 158 -13.94 10.96 3.12
C LEU A 158 -14.50 11.61 4.37
N GLY A 159 -14.10 11.17 5.58
CA GLY A 159 -14.52 11.79 6.85
C GLY A 159 -14.23 13.30 6.95
N GLU A 160 -13.42 13.84 6.03
CA GLU A 160 -13.22 15.28 5.83
C GLU A 160 -14.17 15.97 4.85
N ILE A 161 -14.71 15.26 3.85
CA ILE A 161 -15.44 15.87 2.72
C ILE A 161 -16.77 16.46 3.18
N GLU A 162 -17.38 15.93 4.24
CA GLU A 162 -18.60 16.50 4.83
C GLU A 162 -18.40 17.91 5.40
N CYS A 163 -17.17 18.38 5.59
CA CYS A 163 -16.89 19.71 6.18
C CYS A 163 -16.10 20.67 5.25
N SER A 164 -15.65 20.23 4.07
CA SER A 164 -14.71 21.00 3.24
C SER A 164 -15.22 21.28 1.82
N LYS A 165 -16.18 22.20 1.68
CA LYS A 165 -16.45 22.89 0.40
C LYS A 165 -15.85 24.30 0.42
N SER A 166 -14.59 24.45 0.00
CA SER A 166 -14.12 25.65 -0.72
C SER A 166 -12.73 25.44 -1.38
N GLY A 167 -12.68 25.57 -2.71
CA GLY A 167 -11.66 26.32 -3.47
C GLY A 167 -10.25 25.73 -3.75
N THR A 168 -10.13 25.11 -4.92
CA THR A 168 -8.97 24.70 -5.78
C THR A 168 -7.96 25.83 -6.16
N PRO A 169 -6.92 25.64 -7.04
CA PRO A 169 -5.98 24.53 -7.34
C PRO A 169 -4.51 24.99 -7.68
N SER A 170 -3.56 24.05 -7.90
CA SER A 170 -2.48 24.02 -8.94
C SER A 170 -1.21 23.31 -8.41
N LYS A 171 -0.35 22.60 -9.17
CA LYS A 171 -0.29 22.03 -10.54
C LYS A 171 0.90 21.04 -10.55
N GLU A 172 0.79 20.02 -11.41
CA GLU A 172 1.74 18.94 -11.71
C GLU A 172 3.07 19.38 -12.35
N ASN A 173 4.09 18.49 -12.30
CA ASN A 173 4.77 17.84 -13.46
C ASN A 173 6.01 17.05 -12.95
N ASP A 174 6.08 15.72 -13.09
CA ASP A 174 6.65 14.89 -14.20
C ASP A 174 8.21 14.80 -14.16
N LEU A 175 8.95 13.72 -14.47
CA LEU A 175 8.76 12.33 -14.98
C LEU A 175 10.15 11.60 -14.95
N GLN A 176 10.13 10.24 -14.93
CA GLN A 176 11.10 9.25 -15.51
C GLN A 176 12.57 9.18 -14.98
N GLY A 177 13.31 8.06 -14.96
CA GLY A 177 13.11 6.65 -15.35
C GLY A 177 14.46 5.88 -15.37
N GLN A 178 14.39 4.55 -15.13
CA GLN A 178 15.27 3.42 -15.55
C GLN A 178 16.69 3.16 -15.00
N GLY A 179 16.94 1.88 -14.67
CA GLY A 179 18.26 1.22 -14.72
C GLY A 179 18.47 0.13 -13.66
N GLU A 180 17.98 -1.10 -13.88
CA GLU A 180 18.26 -2.24 -12.98
C GLU A 180 19.74 -2.67 -13.09
N LYS A 181 20.45 -2.63 -11.95
CA LYS A 181 21.67 -3.38 -11.71
C LYS A 181 21.55 -4.06 -10.34
N GLU A 182 21.94 -5.33 -10.33
CA GLU A 182 21.96 -6.18 -9.15
C GLU A 182 23.03 -5.67 -8.17
N LEU A 183 22.60 -5.31 -6.95
CA LEU A 183 23.46 -4.84 -5.87
C LEU A 183 23.38 -5.84 -4.71
N ILE A 184 24.52 -6.44 -4.37
CA ILE A 184 24.72 -7.20 -3.15
C ILE A 184 25.17 -6.19 -2.08
N VAL A 185 24.32 -5.94 -1.09
CA VAL A 185 24.60 -4.97 -0.02
C VAL A 185 24.78 -5.68 1.31
N HIS A 186 25.90 -5.39 1.96
CA HIS A 186 26.22 -5.80 3.33
C HIS A 186 25.85 -4.63 4.25
N ILE A 187 25.07 -4.87 5.32
CA ILE A 187 24.64 -3.83 6.25
C ILE A 187 25.14 -4.20 7.65
N GLU A 188 25.87 -3.28 8.28
CA GLU A 188 26.18 -3.32 9.72
C GLU A 188 25.04 -2.63 10.50
N ASP A 189 24.52 -3.30 11.52
CA ASP A 189 23.48 -2.77 12.41
C ASP A 189 24.08 -1.68 13.34
N LEU A 190 23.62 -0.43 13.17
CA LEU A 190 24.04 0.71 13.98
C LEU A 190 23.21 0.89 15.27
N SER A 191 22.33 -0.05 15.61
CA SER A 191 21.49 0.02 16.81
C SER A 191 22.25 -0.22 18.13
N ARG A 192 23.58 -0.33 18.12
CA ARG A 192 24.42 -0.46 19.32
C ARG A 192 25.63 0.48 19.35
N LYS A 193 25.42 1.78 19.25
CA LYS A 193 26.30 2.73 19.94
C LYS A 193 25.64 3.17 21.24
N LYS A 194 25.85 2.37 22.29
CA LYS A 194 25.70 2.85 23.67
C LYS A 194 26.79 3.89 23.92
N PHE A 195 26.40 5.12 24.23
CA PHE A 195 27.20 5.98 25.11
C PHE A 195 26.92 5.57 26.55
#